data_AF-A0A2S8Q9V6-F1
#
_entry.id   AF-A0A2S8Q9V6-F1
#
_cell.length_a   1.000
_cell.length_b   1.000
_cell.length_c   1.000
_cell.angle_alpha   90.00
_cell.angle_beta   90.00
_cell.angle_gamma   90.00
#
_symmetry.space_group_name_H-M   'P 1'
#
loop_
_entity.id
_entity.type
_entity.pdbx_description
1 polymer ?
#
loop_
_entity_poly.entity_id
_entity_poly.type
_entity_poly.pdbx_seq_one_letter_code
_entity_poly.pdbx_strand_id
1 'polypeptide(L)'
;MKKDIDNIDAMEIVTALKLTIISMVDNQLENTVQMRVNNQQLSSIPQKSTKDENVTVPLIGPDSDSSEVIRFSVMPKDEESVIKHIWVFQDKRSPNNSIKGYVGQVFDYNAAEDVRGRNTGGGTKPLSIKKIDGSYVLTLF
;
A
#
# COMPACT_ATOMS: atom_id res chain seq x y z
N MET A 1 -10.51 -30.34 23.60
CA MET A 1 -9.49 -29.68 24.45
C MET A 1 -8.32 -29.07 23.68
N LYS A 2 -7.62 -29.75 22.75
CA LYS A 2 -6.55 -29.08 21.96
C LYS A 2 -7.10 -28.17 20.85
N LYS A 3 -8.15 -28.62 20.14
CA LYS A 3 -8.82 -27.84 19.06
C LYS A 3 -9.51 -26.55 19.51
N ASP A 4 -9.90 -26.46 20.78
CA ASP A 4 -10.68 -25.33 21.28
C ASP A 4 -9.78 -24.15 21.67
N ILE A 5 -8.53 -24.43 22.06
CA ILE A 5 -7.52 -23.42 22.41
C ILE A 5 -6.97 -22.76 21.13
N ASP A 6 -6.65 -23.57 20.11
CA ASP A 6 -6.18 -23.07 18.81
C ASP A 6 -7.21 -22.12 18.14
N ASN A 7 -8.50 -22.33 18.39
CA ASN A 7 -9.58 -21.49 17.86
C ASN A 7 -9.76 -20.17 18.61
N ILE A 8 -9.50 -20.11 19.92
CA ILE A 8 -9.59 -18.88 20.71
C ILE A 8 -8.44 -17.94 20.33
N ASP A 9 -7.22 -18.47 20.21
CA ASP A 9 -6.04 -17.68 19.81
C ASP A 9 -6.18 -17.16 18.36
N ALA A 10 -6.68 -18.00 17.44
CA ALA A 10 -6.96 -17.57 16.08
C ALA A 10 -8.07 -16.50 16.02
N MET A 11 -9.12 -16.61 16.83
CA MET A 11 -10.16 -15.58 16.93
C MET A 11 -9.63 -14.27 17.51
N GLU A 12 -8.81 -14.29 18.56
CA GLU A 12 -8.20 -13.08 19.12
C GLU A 12 -7.27 -12.39 18.11
N ILE A 13 -6.47 -13.15 17.37
CA ILE A 13 -5.60 -12.64 16.29
C ILE A 13 -6.43 -12.02 15.16
N VAL A 14 -7.53 -12.65 14.76
CA VAL A 14 -8.45 -12.11 13.74
C VAL A 14 -9.19 -10.87 14.25
N THR A 15 -9.55 -10.83 15.54
CA THR A 15 -10.22 -9.68 16.16
C THR A 15 -9.28 -8.48 16.31
N ALA A 16 -7.96 -8.71 16.42
CA ALA A 16 -6.94 -7.66 16.44
C ALA A 16 -6.58 -7.11 15.06
N LEU A 17 -6.85 -7.86 13.97
CA LEU A 17 -6.51 -7.44 12.62
C LEU A 17 -7.40 -6.29 12.17
N LYS A 18 -6.80 -5.11 12.01
CA LYS A 18 -7.50 -3.92 11.50
C LYS A 18 -7.32 -3.84 9.99
N LEU A 19 -8.21 -4.49 9.23
CA LEU A 19 -8.16 -4.48 7.77
C LEU A 19 -8.27 -3.07 7.22
N THR A 20 -7.38 -2.67 6.30
CA THR A 20 -7.45 -1.39 5.59
C THR A 20 -7.83 -1.60 4.13
N ILE A 21 -8.72 -0.74 3.63
CA ILE A 21 -9.10 -0.71 2.22
C ILE A 21 -8.76 0.67 1.65
N ILE A 22 -8.05 0.70 0.52
CA ILE A 22 -7.90 1.90 -0.30
C ILE A 22 -9.16 2.03 -1.17
N SER A 23 -10.01 3.00 -0.85
CA SER A 23 -11.25 3.26 -1.60
C SER A 23 -11.10 4.16 -2.80
N MET A 24 -9.97 4.87 -2.87
CA MET A 24 -9.74 5.90 -3.86
C MET A 24 -8.26 6.19 -3.92
N VAL A 25 -7.76 6.42 -5.12
CA VAL A 25 -6.41 6.92 -5.33
C VAL A 25 -6.49 8.28 -6.02
N ASP A 26 -5.99 9.30 -5.33
CA ASP A 26 -5.82 10.66 -5.81
C ASP A 26 -4.38 10.84 -6.32
N ASN A 27 -4.21 10.82 -7.64
CA ASN A 27 -2.92 10.98 -8.29
C ASN A 27 -2.64 12.45 -8.61
N GLN A 28 -1.86 13.09 -7.76
CA GLN A 28 -1.42 14.48 -7.92
C GLN A 28 -0.11 14.61 -8.72
N LEU A 29 0.41 13.50 -9.24
CA LEU A 29 1.60 13.52 -10.09
C LEU A 29 1.27 14.03 -11.49
N GLU A 30 2.32 14.48 -12.18
CA GLU A 30 2.28 14.73 -13.62
C GLU A 30 2.28 13.43 -14.43
N ASN A 31 2.34 12.26 -13.81
CA ASN A 31 2.50 10.97 -14.49
C ASN A 31 1.27 10.11 -14.25
N THR A 32 0.93 9.26 -15.22
CA THR A 32 -0.03 8.18 -14.99
C THR A 32 0.57 7.16 -14.01
N VAL A 33 -0.25 6.70 -13.07
CA VAL A 33 0.12 5.67 -12.11
C VAL A 33 -0.61 4.38 -12.43
N GLN A 34 0.12 3.28 -12.59
CA GLN A 34 -0.45 1.94 -12.72
C GLN A 34 -0.39 1.19 -11.39
N MET A 35 -1.54 0.75 -10.88
CA MET A 35 -1.63 -0.05 -9.66
C MET A 35 -1.63 -1.54 -9.99
N ARG A 36 -0.80 -2.30 -9.28
CA ARG A 36 -0.67 -3.77 -9.36
C ARG A 36 -0.74 -4.39 -7.98
N VAL A 37 -1.30 -5.60 -7.92
CA VAL A 37 -1.28 -6.51 -6.75
C VAL A 37 -1.14 -7.92 -7.30
N ASN A 38 -0.33 -8.79 -6.68
CA ASN A 38 -0.07 -10.15 -7.15
C ASN A 38 0.37 -10.19 -8.63
N ASN A 39 1.19 -9.22 -9.05
CA ASN A 39 1.59 -8.98 -10.44
C ASN A 39 0.47 -8.73 -11.46
N GLN A 40 -0.79 -8.70 -11.03
CA GLN A 40 -1.93 -8.33 -11.88
C GLN A 40 -2.12 -6.82 -11.88
N GLN A 41 -2.24 -6.22 -13.06
CA GLN A 41 -2.64 -4.82 -13.18
C GLN A 41 -4.13 -4.68 -12.86
N LEU A 42 -4.43 -3.92 -11.81
CA LEU A 42 -5.79 -3.66 -11.37
C LEU A 42 -6.31 -2.36 -11.99
N SER A 43 -5.48 -1.33 -12.03
CA SER A 43 -5.92 0.01 -12.40
C SER A 43 -4.83 0.85 -13.05
N SER A 44 -5.27 1.76 -13.92
CA SER A 44 -4.49 2.88 -14.42
C SER A 44 -5.19 4.18 -13.99
N ILE A 45 -4.46 5.03 -13.28
CA ILE A 45 -4.93 6.29 -12.70
C ILE A 45 -4.21 7.42 -13.45
N PRO A 46 -4.91 8.16 -14.32
CA PRO A 46 -4.31 9.26 -15.09
C PRO A 46 -3.62 10.31 -14.22
N GLN A 47 -2.66 11.04 -14.79
CA GLN A 47 -2.08 12.21 -14.14
C GLN A 47 -3.17 13.21 -13.68
N LYS A 48 -2.95 13.88 -12.55
CA LYS A 48 -3.86 14.92 -12.00
C LYS A 48 -5.32 14.49 -11.94
N SER A 49 -5.55 13.25 -11.53
CA SER A 49 -6.89 12.67 -11.49
C SER A 49 -7.08 11.84 -10.24
N THR A 50 -8.35 11.64 -9.91
CA THR A 50 -8.77 10.79 -8.83
C THR A 50 -9.55 9.62 -9.41
N LYS A 51 -9.34 8.43 -8.87
CA LYS A 51 -10.04 7.23 -9.28
C LYS A 51 -10.52 6.44 -8.08
N ASP A 52 -11.79 6.02 -8.13
CA ASP A 52 -12.34 5.10 -7.15
C ASP A 52 -11.66 3.74 -7.28
N GLU A 53 -11.26 3.20 -6.14
CA GLU A 53 -10.64 1.89 -6.00
C GLU A 53 -11.35 1.12 -4.90
N ASN A 54 -11.13 -0.19 -4.83
CA ASN A 54 -11.61 -0.96 -3.68
C ASN A 54 -10.61 -2.09 -3.41
N VAL A 55 -9.41 -1.69 -3.03
CA VAL A 55 -8.28 -2.61 -2.89
C VAL A 55 -7.94 -2.77 -1.42
N THR A 56 -7.97 -4.02 -0.96
CA THR A 56 -7.50 -4.38 0.38
C THR A 56 -5.99 -4.21 0.46
N VAL A 57 -5.51 -3.51 1.49
CA VAL A 57 -4.08 -3.38 1.73
C VAL A 57 -3.54 -4.68 2.35
N PRO A 58 -2.59 -5.36 1.70
CA PRO A 58 -2.09 -6.65 2.13
C PRO A 58 -1.30 -6.52 3.43
N LEU A 59 -1.40 -7.54 4.30
CA LEU A 59 -0.64 -7.63 5.53
C LEU A 59 0.73 -8.26 5.24
N ILE A 60 1.80 -7.48 5.35
CA ILE A 60 3.15 -7.85 4.90
C ILE A 60 4.09 -7.88 6.09
N GLY A 61 4.90 -8.93 6.17
CA GLY A 61 6.03 -9.05 7.09
C GLY A 61 7.37 -9.09 6.32
N PRO A 62 8.51 -9.16 7.03
CA PRO A 62 9.81 -9.16 6.37
C PRO A 62 10.09 -10.39 5.49
N ASP A 63 9.39 -11.51 5.74
CA ASP A 63 9.51 -12.75 4.96
C ASP A 63 8.41 -12.91 3.89
N SER A 64 7.54 -11.90 3.72
CA SER A 64 6.47 -11.92 2.72
C SER A 64 7.03 -11.75 1.30
N ASP A 65 6.33 -12.31 0.31
CA ASP A 65 6.70 -12.13 -1.09
C ASP A 65 6.34 -10.71 -1.56
N SER A 66 7.28 -10.02 -2.20
CA SER A 66 7.07 -8.67 -2.73
C SER A 66 5.91 -8.55 -3.73
N SER A 67 5.53 -9.65 -4.40
CA SER A 67 4.40 -9.70 -5.33
C SER A 67 3.05 -9.52 -4.63
N GLU A 68 2.97 -9.83 -3.32
CA GLU A 68 1.77 -9.63 -2.50
C GLU A 68 1.50 -8.16 -2.19
N VAL A 69 2.52 -7.31 -2.32
CA VAL A 69 2.48 -5.87 -1.98
C VAL A 69 1.76 -5.07 -3.07
N ILE A 70 0.99 -4.04 -2.68
CA ILE A 70 0.45 -3.09 -3.66
C ILE A 70 1.61 -2.31 -4.27
N ARG A 71 1.75 -2.38 -5.59
CA ARG A 71 2.76 -1.63 -6.33
C ARG A 71 2.11 -0.59 -7.24
N PHE A 72 2.41 0.67 -7.00
CA PHE A 72 2.13 1.78 -7.90
C PHE A 72 3.35 2.03 -8.78
N SER A 73 3.20 1.85 -10.09
CA SER A 73 4.24 2.15 -11.09
C SER A 73 3.96 3.52 -11.69
N VAL A 74 4.85 4.48 -11.45
CA VAL A 74 4.78 5.82 -12.02
C VAL A 74 5.33 5.74 -13.44
N MET A 75 4.45 5.87 -14.42
CA MET A 75 4.81 5.72 -15.84
C MET A 75 5.53 6.99 -16.31
N PRO A 76 6.75 6.88 -16.87
CA PRO A 76 7.45 8.03 -17.42
C PRO A 76 6.68 8.63 -18.61
N LYS A 77 6.93 9.92 -18.90
CA LYS A 77 6.35 10.58 -20.09
C LYS A 77 7.17 10.32 -21.36
N ASP A 78 8.42 9.93 -21.16
CA ASP A 78 9.51 9.79 -22.09
C ASP A 78 10.10 8.38 -21.96
N GLU A 79 10.51 7.78 -23.08
CA GLU A 79 11.01 6.40 -23.11
C GLU A 79 12.35 6.22 -22.38
N GLU A 80 13.10 7.30 -22.17
CA GLU A 80 14.42 7.30 -21.52
C GLU A 80 14.35 7.32 -19.98
N SER A 81 13.18 7.62 -19.40
CA SER A 81 13.03 7.74 -17.95
C SER A 81 12.70 6.39 -17.29
N VAL A 82 13.34 6.12 -16.15
CA VAL A 82 13.14 4.88 -15.39
C VAL A 82 11.79 4.92 -14.65
N ILE A 83 10.97 3.89 -14.84
CA ILE A 83 9.72 3.67 -14.07
C ILE A 83 10.04 3.69 -12.58
N LYS A 84 9.37 4.52 -11.79
CA LYS A 84 9.50 4.48 -10.33
C LYS A 84 8.39 3.64 -9.72
N HIS A 85 8.73 2.82 -8.74
CA HIS A 85 7.74 2.04 -8.00
C HIS A 85 7.57 2.59 -6.59
N ILE A 86 6.31 2.68 -6.18
CA ILE A 86 5.88 3.00 -4.84
C ILE A 86 5.13 1.77 -4.31
N TRP A 87 5.60 1.23 -3.20
CA TRP A 87 5.10 0.01 -2.58
C TRP A 87 4.30 0.38 -1.35
N VAL A 88 3.09 -0.16 -1.21
CA VAL A 88 2.18 0.14 -0.10
C VAL A 88 1.65 -1.15 0.52
N PHE A 89 1.77 -1.25 1.84
CA PHE A 89 1.34 -2.43 2.59
C PHE A 89 0.96 -2.09 4.03
N GLN A 90 0.31 -3.04 4.68
CA GLN A 90 -0.02 -3.00 6.08
C GLN A 90 1.00 -3.82 6.87
N ASP A 91 1.68 -3.21 7.85
CA ASP A 91 2.77 -3.86 8.57
C ASP A 91 2.25 -4.89 9.58
N LYS A 92 2.57 -6.17 9.35
CA LYS A 92 2.21 -7.30 10.22
C LYS A 92 2.83 -7.21 11.61
N ARG A 93 4.00 -6.55 11.75
CA ARG A 93 4.71 -6.42 13.04
C ARG A 93 4.23 -5.26 13.88
N SER A 94 3.54 -4.30 13.27
CA SER A 94 3.05 -3.13 14.00
C SER A 94 1.78 -3.48 14.80
N PRO A 95 1.67 -3.03 16.06
CA PRO A 95 0.55 -3.40 16.94
C PRO A 95 -0.81 -2.83 16.48
N ASN A 96 -0.81 -1.86 15.56
CA ASN A 96 -2.01 -1.25 14.99
C ASN A 96 -2.15 -1.48 13.48
N ASN A 97 -1.33 -2.37 12.94
CA ASN A 97 -1.23 -2.62 11.51
C ASN A 97 -1.11 -1.30 10.71
N SER A 98 -0.05 -0.53 10.99
CA SER A 98 0.23 0.73 10.29
C SER A 98 0.49 0.49 8.81
N ILE A 99 0.02 1.42 7.99
CA ILE A 99 0.28 1.40 6.55
C ILE A 99 1.64 2.03 6.31
N LYS A 100 2.51 1.28 5.65
CA LYS A 100 3.85 1.67 5.27
C LYS A 100 3.99 1.83 3.76
N GLY A 101 4.92 2.70 3.38
CA GLY A 101 5.26 3.05 2.03
C GLY A 101 6.76 2.91 1.80
N TYR A 102 7.16 2.43 0.61
CA TYR A 102 8.55 2.42 0.19
C TYR A 102 8.66 2.86 -1.28
N VAL A 103 9.69 3.63 -1.62
CA VAL A 103 9.92 4.11 -2.99
C VAL A 103 11.24 3.54 -3.49
N GLY A 104 11.19 2.64 -4.47
CA GLY A 104 12.39 1.99 -5.01
C GLY A 104 12.06 0.95 -6.07
N GLN A 105 13.05 0.55 -6.87
CA GLN A 105 12.84 -0.42 -7.96
C GLN A 105 12.45 -1.81 -7.46
N VAL A 106 13.05 -2.24 -6.37
CA VAL A 106 12.81 -3.54 -5.73
C VAL A 106 12.29 -3.25 -4.33
N PHE A 107 11.20 -3.92 -3.94
CA PHE A 107 10.61 -3.77 -2.62
C PHE A 107 11.63 -4.04 -1.50
N ASP A 108 11.66 -3.17 -0.49
CA ASP A 108 12.43 -3.35 0.73
C ASP A 108 11.54 -3.05 1.94
N TYR A 109 11.21 -4.09 2.69
CA TYR A 109 10.38 -3.99 3.90
C TYR A 109 11.06 -3.18 5.00
N ASN A 110 12.38 -3.29 5.16
CA ASN A 110 13.11 -2.65 6.26
C ASN A 110 13.34 -1.16 6.00
N ALA A 111 13.41 -0.75 4.74
CA ALA A 111 13.49 0.64 4.33
C ALA A 111 12.13 1.34 4.22
N ALA A 112 11.02 0.64 4.49
CA ALA A 112 9.68 1.20 4.40
C ALA A 112 9.36 2.12 5.58
N GLU A 113 8.74 3.25 5.29
CA GLU A 113 8.36 4.28 6.25
C GLU A 113 6.85 4.33 6.44
N ASP A 114 6.39 4.88 7.56
CA ASP A 114 4.95 5.10 7.78
C ASP A 114 4.38 6.09 6.76
N VAL A 115 3.27 5.71 6.12
CA VAL A 115 2.51 6.62 5.25
C VAL A 115 1.95 7.77 6.08
N ARG A 116 1.96 9.00 5.55
CA ARG A 116 1.44 10.16 6.29
C ARG A 116 -0.09 10.09 6.47
N GLY A 117 -0.60 10.78 7.48
CA GLY A 117 -2.04 10.89 7.72
C GLY A 117 -2.60 9.72 8.53
N ARG A 118 -3.82 9.26 8.21
CA ARG A 118 -4.55 8.23 8.97
C ARG A 118 -4.05 6.81 8.66
N ASN A 119 -2.78 6.53 8.91
CA ASN A 119 -2.13 5.26 8.55
C ASN A 119 -2.40 4.07 9.49
N THR A 120 -3.22 4.20 10.52
CA THR A 120 -3.54 3.10 11.45
C THR A 120 -5.05 2.92 11.60
N GLY A 121 -5.45 1.89 12.34
CA GLY A 121 -6.85 1.74 12.77
C GLY A 121 -7.75 1.00 11.78
N GLY A 122 -7.22 0.54 10.64
CA GLY A 122 -8.01 -0.11 9.60
C GLY A 122 -9.01 0.82 8.93
N GLY A 123 -10.00 0.21 8.31
CA GLY A 123 -11.12 0.87 7.66
C GLY A 123 -10.80 1.34 6.24
N THR A 124 -11.75 2.09 5.70
CA THR A 124 -11.71 2.60 4.33
C THR A 124 -11.00 3.96 4.30
N LYS A 125 -9.99 4.09 3.45
CA LYS A 125 -9.10 5.26 3.39
C LYS A 125 -8.84 5.68 1.95
N PRO A 126 -9.07 6.95 1.57
CA PRO A 126 -8.51 7.51 0.35
C PRO A 126 -6.98 7.67 0.46
N LEU A 127 -6.25 7.40 -0.62
CA LEU A 127 -4.80 7.57 -0.72
C LEU A 127 -4.48 8.69 -1.72
N SER A 128 -3.69 9.68 -1.33
CA SER A 128 -3.12 10.67 -2.26
C SER A 128 -1.63 10.41 -2.49
N ILE A 129 -1.22 10.47 -3.76
CA ILE A 129 0.16 10.33 -4.21
C ILE A 129 0.59 11.66 -4.82
N LYS A 130 1.61 12.30 -4.24
CA LYS A 130 2.15 13.58 -4.71
C LYS A 130 3.67 13.58 -4.74
N LYS A 131 4.24 14.56 -5.44
CA LYS A 131 5.68 14.83 -5.43
C LYS A 131 5.95 16.14 -4.70
N ILE A 132 6.78 16.11 -3.66
CA ILE A 132 7.20 17.28 -2.88
C ILE A 132 8.72 17.28 -2.84
N ASP A 133 9.36 18.37 -3.25
CA ASP A 133 10.81 18.54 -3.23
C ASP A 133 11.57 17.36 -3.87
N GLY A 134 11.07 16.89 -5.01
CA GLY A 134 11.65 15.76 -5.74
C GLY A 134 11.27 14.36 -5.22
N SER A 135 10.67 14.26 -4.04
CA SER A 135 10.32 13.00 -3.37
C SER A 135 8.85 12.64 -3.51
N TYR A 136 8.53 11.36 -3.65
CA TYR A 136 7.15 10.88 -3.63
C TYR A 136 6.64 10.84 -2.19
N VAL A 137 5.46 11.40 -1.97
CA VAL A 137 4.80 11.46 -0.67
C VAL A 137 3.43 10.83 -0.79
N LEU A 138 3.17 9.88 0.10
CA LEU A 138 1.87 9.22 0.26
C LEU A 138 1.13 9.83 1.44
N THR A 139 -0.18 10.02 1.34
CA THR A 139 -1.01 10.50 2.45
C THR A 139 -2.37 9.80 2.45
N LEU A 140 -2.75 9.24 3.59
CA LEU A 140 -4.04 8.59 3.82
C LEU A 140 -4.99 9.54 4.58
N PHE A 141 -6.26 9.54 4.16
CA PHE A 141 -7.33 10.38 4.74
C PHE A 141 -8.40 9.57 5.48
#